data_AF-A0A257RTN1-F1
#
_entry.id   AF-A0A257RTN1-F1
#
_cell.length_a   1.000
_cell.length_b   1.000
_cell.length_c   1.000
_cell.angle_alpha   90.00
_cell.angle_beta   90.00
_cell.angle_gamma   90.00
#
_symmetry.space_group_name_H-M   'P 1'
#
loop_
_entity.id
_entity.type
_entity.pdbx_description
1 polymer ?
#
loop_
_entity_poly.entity_id
_entity_poly.type
_entity_poly.pdbx_seq_one_letter_code
_entity_poly.pdbx_strand_id
1 'polypeptide(L)'
;GRRLRHDSTLAATRTSSRLRVFSHLIVQSADPGGADVLSVTDSIALGTDDRHQQALSAQLQRALAGQSMRLRLLHDGATRLAAGAEAAGEPSNVLPLSPSTLPPGPVRVGDRWHGTLPVPPGGPFGPGADGTLEATYRLDSLTGGGRTAWISLRGGFEPGGGSASGGGRRVTGTVTGAVRLDRRRGWLTDSRFTIVMHSRLPADPATGSAMDFEMRITQHLYAMDKRPGGG
;
A
#
# COMPACT_ATOMS: atom_id res chain seq x y z
N GLY A 1 52.51 8.05 -22.22
CA GLY A 1 51.27 7.25 -22.16
C GLY A 1 50.34 7.82 -21.11
N ARG A 2 49.33 8.59 -21.52
CA ARG A 2 48.40 9.31 -20.64
C ARG A 2 47.13 8.46 -20.52
N ARG A 3 46.91 7.82 -19.37
CA ARG A 3 45.68 7.06 -19.07
C ARG A 3 44.51 8.03 -18.95
N LEU A 4 43.62 8.03 -19.93
CA LEU A 4 42.29 8.64 -19.83
C LEU A 4 41.46 7.78 -18.86
N ARG A 5 41.23 8.29 -17.65
CA ARG A 5 40.18 7.79 -16.77
C ARG A 5 38.84 8.07 -17.48
N HIS A 6 38.19 7.03 -17.98
CA HIS A 6 36.77 7.11 -18.33
C HIS A 6 36.01 7.12 -17.01
N ASP A 7 35.73 8.32 -16.50
CA ASP A 7 34.71 8.51 -15.47
C ASP A 7 33.35 8.48 -16.20
N SER A 8 32.95 7.28 -16.63
CA SER A 8 31.64 7.05 -17.23
C SER A 8 30.62 6.92 -16.11
N THR A 9 30.23 8.04 -15.50
CA THR A 9 28.91 8.12 -14.86
C THR A 9 27.87 7.98 -15.97
N LEU A 10 27.52 6.73 -16.30
CA LEU A 10 26.38 6.43 -17.16
C LEU A 10 25.16 7.13 -16.54
N ALA A 11 24.56 8.04 -17.30
CA ALA A 11 23.35 8.74 -16.88
C ALA A 11 22.26 7.68 -16.66
N ALA A 12 21.79 7.53 -15.42
CA ALA A 12 20.70 6.63 -15.13
C ALA A 12 19.40 7.22 -15.70
N THR A 13 18.65 6.41 -16.46
CA THR A 13 17.32 6.82 -16.93
C THR A 13 16.39 6.80 -15.74
N ARG A 14 15.69 7.92 -15.49
CA ARG A 14 14.75 8.03 -14.38
C ARG A 14 13.33 7.84 -14.88
N THR A 15 12.61 6.94 -14.23
CA THR A 15 11.19 6.67 -14.47
C THR A 15 10.40 6.91 -13.19
N SER A 16 9.31 7.66 -13.27
CA SER A 16 8.41 7.98 -12.17
C SER A 16 6.98 7.58 -12.48
N SER A 17 6.43 6.74 -11.61
CA SER A 17 5.04 6.28 -11.65
C SER A 17 4.27 6.75 -10.42
N ARG A 18 3.01 7.10 -10.62
CA ARG A 18 2.07 7.56 -9.58
C ARG A 18 0.78 6.78 -9.68
N LEU A 19 0.45 6.06 -8.61
CA LEU A 19 -0.80 5.34 -8.45
C LEU A 19 -1.65 6.04 -7.40
N ARG A 20 -2.89 6.37 -7.74
CA ARG A 20 -3.91 6.83 -6.79
C ARG A 20 -5.06 5.85 -6.79
N VAL A 21 -5.45 5.41 -5.60
CA VAL A 21 -6.55 4.47 -5.41
C VAL A 21 -7.56 5.11 -4.46
N PHE A 22 -8.81 5.17 -4.91
CA PHE A 22 -9.95 5.55 -4.09
C PHE A 22 -10.85 4.35 -3.95
N SER A 23 -11.11 3.98 -2.71
CA SER A 23 -11.93 2.83 -2.38
C SER A 23 -12.86 3.14 -1.23
N HIS A 24 -13.91 2.34 -1.12
CA HIS A 24 -14.76 2.33 0.05
C HIS A 24 -15.01 0.93 0.58
N LEU A 25 -15.20 0.84 1.89
CA LEU A 25 -15.60 -0.39 2.57
C LEU A 25 -17.07 -0.32 2.96
N ILE A 26 -17.79 -1.40 2.75
CA ILE A 26 -19.15 -1.61 3.25
C ILE A 26 -19.11 -2.78 4.23
N VAL A 27 -19.45 -2.54 5.50
CA VAL A 27 -19.53 -3.63 6.49
C VAL A 27 -20.75 -4.48 6.20
N GLN A 28 -20.55 -5.76 5.93
CA GLN A 28 -21.60 -6.73 5.62
C GLN A 28 -22.11 -7.43 6.88
N SER A 29 -21.17 -7.86 7.72
CA SER A 29 -21.41 -8.56 8.99
C SER A 29 -20.27 -8.28 9.97
N ALA A 30 -20.54 -8.42 11.26
CA ALA A 30 -19.53 -8.35 12.32
C ALA A 30 -19.80 -9.43 13.36
N ASP A 31 -18.73 -10.06 13.82
CA ASP A 31 -18.73 -11.08 14.87
C ASP A 31 -17.55 -10.83 15.83
N PRO A 32 -17.43 -11.56 16.95
CA PRO A 32 -16.35 -11.35 17.90
C PRO A 32 -14.93 -11.55 17.33
N GLY A 33 -14.78 -12.25 16.20
CA GLY A 33 -13.51 -12.49 15.51
C GLY A 33 -13.20 -11.49 14.40
N GLY A 34 -14.08 -10.52 14.10
CA GLY A 34 -13.83 -9.48 13.10
C GLY A 34 -15.09 -9.02 12.36
N ALA A 35 -14.88 -8.32 11.25
CA ALA A 35 -15.95 -7.87 10.36
C ALA A 35 -15.72 -8.33 8.93
N ASP A 36 -16.76 -8.83 8.28
CA ASP A 36 -16.72 -9.07 6.84
C ASP A 36 -17.13 -7.76 6.14
N VAL A 37 -16.29 -7.33 5.21
CA VAL A 37 -16.43 -6.06 4.50
C VAL A 37 -16.35 -6.29 3.00
N LEU A 38 -17.16 -5.56 2.24
CA LEU A 38 -16.99 -5.43 0.80
C LEU A 38 -16.15 -4.19 0.53
N SER A 39 -14.94 -4.38 0.02
CA SER A 39 -14.11 -3.30 -0.51
C SER A 39 -14.46 -3.07 -1.97
N VAL A 40 -14.81 -1.84 -2.32
CA VAL A 40 -15.11 -1.43 -3.70
C VAL A 40 -14.07 -0.40 -4.11
N THR A 41 -13.45 -0.59 -5.26
CA THR A 41 -12.53 0.38 -5.84
C THR A 41 -13.30 1.32 -6.75
N ASP A 42 -13.53 2.54 -6.25
CA ASP A 42 -14.28 3.57 -6.98
C ASP A 42 -13.51 4.07 -8.19
N SER A 43 -12.22 4.37 -7.99
CA SER A 43 -11.38 4.85 -9.07
C SER A 43 -9.91 4.57 -8.82
N ILE A 44 -9.20 4.37 -9.92
CA ILE A 44 -7.76 4.30 -9.97
C ILE A 44 -7.26 5.29 -11.00
N ALA A 45 -6.21 6.02 -10.65
CA ALA A 45 -5.45 6.82 -11.60
C ALA A 45 -4.00 6.38 -11.55
N LEU A 46 -3.50 5.85 -12.66
CA LEU A 46 -2.10 5.50 -12.83
C LEU A 46 -1.48 6.41 -13.89
N GLY A 47 -0.43 7.14 -13.51
CA GLY A 47 0.38 7.94 -14.41
C GLY A 47 1.83 7.50 -14.37
N THR A 48 2.50 7.51 -15.52
CA THR A 48 3.92 7.20 -15.66
C THR A 48 4.53 8.15 -16.70
N ASP A 49 5.79 8.53 -16.52
CA ASP A 49 6.55 9.30 -17.50
C ASP A 49 7.19 8.41 -18.58
N ASP A 50 7.19 7.09 -18.40
CA ASP A 50 7.64 6.12 -19.39
C ASP A 50 6.53 5.82 -20.42
N ARG A 51 6.77 6.23 -21.66
CA ARG A 51 5.85 6.00 -22.79
C ARG A 51 5.58 4.52 -23.03
N HIS A 52 6.54 3.63 -22.77
CA HIS A 52 6.37 2.19 -22.95
C HIS A 52 5.40 1.59 -21.92
N GLN A 53 5.25 2.22 -20.75
CA GLN A 53 4.35 1.75 -19.70
C GLN A 53 2.96 2.38 -19.73
N GLN A 54 2.68 3.32 -20.65
CA GLN A 54 1.36 3.96 -20.76
C GLN A 54 0.25 2.97 -21.11
N ALA A 55 0.50 2.06 -22.06
CA ALA A 55 -0.49 1.04 -22.45
C ALA A 55 -0.79 0.06 -21.31
N LEU A 56 0.26 -0.39 -20.61
CA LEU A 56 0.13 -1.23 -19.42
C LEU A 56 -0.64 -0.51 -18.30
N SER A 57 -0.37 0.79 -18.12
CA SER A 57 -1.05 1.62 -17.12
C SER A 57 -2.54 1.73 -17.39
N ALA A 58 -2.93 1.97 -18.65
CA ALA A 58 -4.32 2.02 -19.06
C ALA A 58 -5.03 0.66 -18.96
N GLN A 59 -4.30 -0.44 -19.15
CA GLN A 59 -4.82 -1.79 -18.94
C GLN A 59 -5.04 -2.06 -17.44
N LEU A 60 -4.07 -1.76 -16.58
CA LEU A 60 -4.18 -1.96 -15.13
C LEU A 60 -5.32 -1.13 -14.54
N GLN A 61 -5.46 0.13 -14.98
CA GLN A 61 -6.56 0.99 -14.55
C GLN A 61 -7.92 0.38 -14.91
N ARG A 62 -8.09 -0.17 -16.12
CA ARG A 62 -9.33 -0.85 -16.54
C ARG A 62 -9.56 -2.16 -15.78
N ALA A 63 -8.50 -2.90 -15.48
CA ALA A 63 -8.61 -4.16 -14.76
C ALA A 63 -9.09 -3.96 -13.31
N LEU A 64 -8.65 -2.88 -12.66
CA LEU A 64 -8.88 -2.66 -11.24
C LEU A 64 -10.04 -1.68 -10.93
N ALA A 65 -10.40 -0.78 -11.85
CA ALA A 65 -11.51 0.15 -11.63
C ALA A 65 -12.85 -0.59 -11.54
N GLY A 66 -13.65 -0.28 -10.52
CA GLY A 66 -14.94 -0.92 -10.28
C GLY A 66 -14.84 -2.33 -9.69
N GLN A 67 -13.63 -2.84 -9.41
CA GLN A 67 -13.46 -4.13 -8.75
C GLN A 67 -13.99 -4.07 -7.33
N SER A 68 -14.65 -5.15 -6.92
CA SER A 68 -15.11 -5.34 -5.55
C SER A 68 -14.58 -6.64 -4.98
N MET A 69 -14.22 -6.62 -3.72
CA MET A 69 -13.56 -7.72 -3.03
C MET A 69 -14.16 -7.89 -1.65
N ARG A 70 -14.50 -9.13 -1.30
CA ARG A 70 -14.91 -9.46 0.07
C ARG A 70 -13.68 -9.75 0.90
N LEU A 71 -13.58 -9.04 2.01
CA LEU A 71 -12.45 -9.10 2.93
C LEU A 71 -12.99 -9.35 4.33
N ARG A 72 -12.14 -9.97 5.15
CA ARG A 72 -12.33 -10.05 6.59
C ARG A 72 -11.35 -9.12 7.28
N LEU A 73 -11.88 -8.12 7.97
CA LEU A 73 -11.14 -7.23 8.86
C LEU A 73 -11.06 -7.88 10.24
N LEU A 74 -9.85 -8.10 10.72
CA LEU A 74 -9.57 -8.69 12.02
C LEU A 74 -9.49 -7.63 13.12
N HIS A 75 -9.51 -8.07 14.38
CA HIS A 75 -9.50 -7.18 15.54
C HIS A 75 -8.20 -6.37 15.70
N ASP A 76 -7.11 -6.80 15.06
CA ASP A 76 -5.83 -6.10 15.00
C ASP A 76 -5.77 -5.10 13.83
N GLY A 77 -6.87 -4.95 13.09
CA GLY A 77 -6.98 -4.10 11.91
C GLY A 77 -6.36 -4.71 10.66
N ALA A 78 -5.90 -5.96 10.71
CA ALA A 78 -5.42 -6.67 9.52
C ALA A 78 -6.58 -7.09 8.64
N THR A 79 -6.37 -7.08 7.32
CA THR A 79 -7.37 -7.55 6.34
C THR A 79 -6.93 -8.86 5.72
N ARG A 80 -7.86 -9.80 5.56
CA ARG A 80 -7.67 -11.04 4.79
C ARG A 80 -8.73 -11.15 3.72
N LEU A 81 -8.48 -11.93 2.66
CA LEU A 81 -9.56 -12.32 1.75
C LEU A 81 -10.58 -13.16 2.51
N ALA A 82 -11.87 -12.87 2.32
CA ALA A 82 -12.92 -13.69 2.90
C ALA A 82 -12.89 -15.09 2.26
N ALA A 83 -13.18 -16.14 3.05
CA ALA A 83 -13.21 -17.51 2.52
C ALA A 83 -14.23 -17.63 1.38
N GLY A 84 -13.83 -18.23 0.26
CA GLY A 84 -14.69 -18.36 -0.93
C GLY A 84 -14.87 -17.08 -1.74
N ALA A 85 -14.14 -16.00 -1.44
CA ALA A 85 -14.07 -14.85 -2.32
C ALA A 85 -13.23 -15.20 -3.56
N GLU A 86 -13.87 -15.36 -4.72
CA GLU A 86 -13.17 -15.25 -5.99
C GLU A 86 -12.75 -13.79 -6.16
N ALA A 87 -11.44 -13.53 -6.14
CA ALA A 87 -10.94 -12.29 -6.71
C ALA A 87 -11.28 -12.37 -8.21
N ALA A 88 -12.09 -11.44 -8.71
CA ALA A 88 -12.28 -11.28 -10.14
C ALA A 88 -10.97 -10.71 -10.73
N GLY A 89 -9.95 -11.58 -10.89
CA GLY A 89 -8.60 -11.23 -11.31
C GLY A 89 -7.51 -11.96 -10.52
N GLU A 90 -6.28 -11.99 -11.05
CA GLU A 90 -5.15 -12.63 -10.36
C GLU A 90 -4.92 -12.04 -8.96
N PRO A 91 -4.80 -12.88 -7.92
CA PRO A 91 -4.70 -12.46 -6.52
C PRO A 91 -3.44 -11.63 -6.19
N SER A 92 -2.44 -11.65 -7.06
CA SER A 92 -1.15 -10.94 -6.94
C SER A 92 -1.25 -9.41 -7.15
N ASN A 93 -2.34 -8.90 -7.73
CA ASN A 93 -2.52 -7.47 -8.00
C ASN A 93 -3.31 -6.71 -6.92
N VAL A 94 -3.73 -7.41 -5.87
CA VAL A 94 -4.47 -6.81 -4.77
C VAL A 94 -3.48 -6.06 -3.89
N LEU A 95 -3.54 -4.73 -3.93
CA LEU A 95 -2.84 -3.89 -2.96
C LEU A 95 -3.24 -4.34 -1.55
N PRO A 96 -2.29 -4.73 -0.68
CA PRO A 96 -2.65 -5.08 0.68
C PRO A 96 -3.20 -3.82 1.36
N LEU A 97 -4.49 -3.87 1.73
CA LEU A 97 -5.31 -2.68 1.95
C LEU A 97 -5.05 -1.97 3.27
N SER A 98 -4.30 -2.58 4.18
CA SER A 98 -3.86 -1.94 5.42
C SER A 98 -2.81 -2.80 6.12
N PRO A 99 -1.73 -2.24 6.69
CA PRO A 99 -0.97 -2.93 7.73
C PRO A 99 -1.87 -3.14 8.96
N SER A 100 -1.47 -4.03 9.88
CA SER A 100 -2.16 -4.18 11.18
C SER A 100 -2.18 -2.85 11.91
N THR A 101 -3.31 -2.13 11.80
CA THR A 101 -3.43 -0.72 12.20
C THR A 101 -3.79 -0.57 13.66
N LEU A 102 -4.24 -1.63 14.34
CA LEU A 102 -4.69 -1.56 15.73
C LEU A 102 -3.62 -2.10 16.70
N PRO A 103 -3.49 -1.47 17.87
CA PRO A 103 -2.55 -1.94 18.88
C PRO A 103 -3.01 -3.28 19.49
N PRO A 104 -2.08 -4.12 19.96
CA PRO A 104 -2.40 -5.39 20.59
C PRO A 104 -3.06 -5.25 21.97
N GLY A 105 -3.11 -4.03 22.51
CA GLY A 105 -3.72 -3.73 23.80
C GLY A 105 -4.17 -2.27 23.89
N PRO A 106 -4.71 -1.87 25.05
CA PRO A 106 -5.13 -0.49 25.29
C PRO A 106 -3.96 0.50 25.13
N VAL A 107 -4.21 1.61 24.47
CA VAL A 107 -3.24 2.70 24.27
C VAL A 107 -3.83 4.04 24.70
N ARG A 108 -2.97 4.95 25.14
CA ARG A 108 -3.27 6.33 25.50
C ARG A 108 -2.86 7.28 24.37
N VAL A 109 -3.41 8.49 24.41
CA VAL A 109 -2.97 9.56 23.50
C VAL A 109 -1.47 9.81 23.71
N GLY A 110 -0.70 9.76 22.63
CA GLY A 110 0.75 9.85 22.61
C GLY A 110 1.46 8.51 22.42
N ASP A 111 0.81 7.40 22.77
CA ASP A 111 1.40 6.06 22.68
C ASP A 111 1.63 5.65 21.23
N ARG A 112 2.59 4.73 21.05
CA ARG A 112 3.03 4.21 19.75
C ARG A 112 3.05 2.70 19.73
N TRP A 113 2.76 2.13 18.57
CA TRP A 113 2.88 0.70 18.30
C TRP A 113 3.39 0.47 16.89
N HIS A 114 3.81 -0.76 16.60
CA HIS A 114 4.34 -1.13 15.29
C HIS A 114 3.36 -2.04 14.55
N GLY A 115 3.35 -1.93 13.23
CA GLY A 115 2.66 -2.86 12.36
C GLY A 115 3.44 -3.06 11.07
N THR A 116 3.25 -4.22 10.45
CA THR A 116 4.00 -4.64 9.27
C THR A 116 3.06 -4.93 8.11
N LEU A 117 3.48 -4.60 6.90
CA LEU A 117 2.78 -4.95 5.66
C LEU A 117 3.73 -5.74 4.76
N PRO A 118 3.41 -7.01 4.43
CA PRO A 118 4.18 -7.72 3.42
C PRO A 118 4.01 -7.06 2.06
N VAL A 119 5.12 -6.84 1.37
CA VAL A 119 5.16 -6.32 -0.01
C VAL A 119 5.46 -7.50 -0.92
N PRO A 120 4.46 -8.01 -1.66
CA PRO A 120 4.66 -9.17 -2.53
C PRO A 120 5.50 -8.80 -3.76
N PRO A 121 6.34 -9.73 -4.26
CA PRO A 121 7.09 -9.53 -5.49
C PRO A 121 6.12 -9.35 -6.67
N GLY A 122 6.47 -8.46 -7.60
CA GLY A 122 5.68 -8.20 -8.81
C GLY A 122 4.41 -7.37 -8.58
N GLY A 123 4.18 -6.91 -7.35
CA GLY A 123 3.09 -5.99 -7.04
C GLY A 123 3.31 -4.57 -7.59
N PRO A 124 2.35 -3.66 -7.35
CA PRO A 124 2.38 -2.28 -7.83
C PRO A 124 3.47 -1.40 -7.19
N PHE A 125 4.27 -1.94 -6.27
CA PHE A 125 5.36 -1.24 -5.58
C PHE A 125 6.61 -1.06 -6.45
N GLY A 126 6.63 -1.68 -7.63
CA GLY A 126 7.69 -1.55 -8.61
C GLY A 126 8.50 -2.83 -8.81
N PRO A 127 9.32 -2.88 -9.87
CA PRO A 127 10.14 -4.04 -10.17
C PRO A 127 11.13 -4.30 -9.04
N GLY A 128 11.12 -5.55 -8.54
CA GLY A 128 12.03 -5.99 -7.49
C GLY A 128 11.71 -5.50 -6.09
N ALA A 129 10.53 -4.89 -5.87
CA ALA A 129 10.05 -4.60 -4.53
C ALA A 129 9.47 -5.88 -3.90
N ASP A 130 10.30 -6.60 -3.16
CA ASP A 130 9.91 -7.70 -2.27
C ASP A 130 10.43 -7.40 -0.86
N GLY A 131 9.59 -7.54 0.16
CA GLY A 131 10.01 -7.23 1.52
C GLY A 131 8.86 -6.90 2.46
N THR A 132 9.16 -6.09 3.47
CA THR A 132 8.22 -5.71 4.51
C THR A 132 8.25 -4.20 4.70
N LEU A 133 7.08 -3.59 4.71
CA LEU A 133 6.93 -2.21 5.12
C LEU A 133 6.66 -2.19 6.62
N GLU A 134 7.56 -1.60 7.38
CA GLU A 134 7.41 -1.41 8.81
C GLU A 134 6.85 -0.02 9.09
N ALA A 135 5.76 0.05 9.84
CA ALA A 135 5.10 1.29 10.21
C ALA A 135 5.03 1.44 11.74
N THR A 136 5.38 2.62 12.22
CA THR A 136 5.08 3.09 13.57
C THR A 136 3.81 3.92 13.54
N TYR A 137 2.83 3.49 14.33
CA TYR A 137 1.58 4.19 14.57
C TYR A 137 1.67 5.04 15.82
N ARG A 138 0.87 6.10 15.89
CA ARG A 138 0.71 6.93 17.08
C ARG A 138 -0.73 7.33 17.24
N LEU A 139 -1.28 7.16 18.45
CA LEU A 139 -2.58 7.76 18.79
C LEU A 139 -2.38 9.25 19.05
N ASP A 140 -2.81 10.12 18.14
CA ASP A 140 -2.57 11.56 18.23
C ASP A 140 -3.63 12.28 19.05
N SER A 141 -4.90 11.91 18.91
CA SER A 141 -5.98 12.56 19.65
C SER A 141 -7.25 11.71 19.70
N LEU A 142 -8.12 12.11 20.62
CA LEU A 142 -9.47 11.60 20.78
C LEU A 142 -10.45 12.78 20.67
N THR A 143 -11.42 12.69 19.76
CA THR A 143 -12.43 13.74 19.55
C THR A 143 -13.85 13.20 19.78
N GLY A 144 -14.81 14.10 19.93
CA GLY A 144 -16.22 13.73 20.14
C GLY A 144 -16.44 12.93 21.44
N GLY A 145 -15.87 13.40 22.55
CA GLY A 145 -15.99 12.71 23.85
C GLY A 145 -15.25 11.37 23.92
N GLY A 146 -14.22 11.17 23.10
CA GLY A 146 -13.49 9.90 23.04
C GLY A 146 -14.04 8.91 22.02
N ARG A 147 -15.04 9.29 21.22
CA ARG A 147 -15.62 8.42 20.19
C ARG A 147 -14.69 8.20 19.00
N THR A 148 -14.00 9.25 18.54
CA THR A 148 -13.18 9.19 17.35
C THR A 148 -11.71 9.23 17.73
N ALA A 149 -10.94 8.25 17.27
CA ALA A 149 -9.50 8.21 17.43
C ALA A 149 -8.80 8.64 16.13
N TRP A 150 -7.84 9.54 16.26
CA TRP A 150 -6.96 9.98 15.18
C TRP A 150 -5.59 9.36 15.36
N ILE A 151 -5.14 8.62 14.35
CA ILE A 151 -3.91 7.85 14.39
C ILE A 151 -3.05 8.28 13.21
N SER A 152 -1.82 8.71 13.46
CA SER A 152 -0.82 8.87 12.40
C SER A 152 0.02 7.62 12.25
N LEU A 153 0.55 7.40 11.06
CA LEU A 153 1.54 6.36 10.80
C LEU A 153 2.70 6.92 10.00
N ARG A 154 3.90 6.42 10.30
CA ARG A 154 5.11 6.66 9.53
C ARG A 154 5.99 5.42 9.51
N GLY A 155 6.73 5.17 8.45
CA GLY A 155 7.46 3.93 8.32
C GLY A 155 8.44 3.88 7.18
N GLY A 156 9.14 2.75 7.08
CA GLY A 156 10.17 2.46 6.10
C GLY A 156 9.97 1.09 5.47
N PHE A 157 10.59 0.89 4.31
CA PHE A 157 10.64 -0.40 3.65
C PHE A 157 11.92 -1.15 4.01
N GLU A 158 11.76 -2.39 4.43
CA GLU A 158 12.81 -3.36 4.63
C GLU A 158 12.81 -4.38 3.48
N PRO A 159 13.88 -4.42 2.66
CA PRO A 159 13.99 -5.40 1.58
C PRO A 159 13.99 -6.84 2.11
N GLY A 160 13.34 -7.74 1.39
CA GLY A 160 13.37 -9.17 1.66
C GLY A 160 14.78 -9.75 1.46
N GLY A 161 15.11 -10.78 2.23
CA GLY A 161 16.42 -11.44 2.20
C GLY A 161 16.82 -12.05 0.85
N GLY A 162 15.88 -12.23 -0.08
CA GLY A 162 16.13 -12.73 -1.44
C GLY A 162 16.68 -11.68 -2.42
N SER A 163 16.57 -10.39 -2.09
CA SER A 163 16.99 -9.28 -2.97
C SER A 163 18.42 -8.79 -2.75
N ALA A 164 19.10 -9.25 -1.69
CA ALA A 164 20.36 -8.67 -1.23
C ALA A 164 21.65 -9.33 -1.78
N SER A 165 21.57 -10.46 -2.47
CA SER A 165 22.75 -11.34 -2.61
C SER A 165 23.35 -11.53 -4.01
N GLY A 166 23.11 -10.66 -5.00
CA GLY A 166 23.81 -10.85 -6.28
C GLY A 166 23.91 -9.77 -7.35
N GLY A 167 23.25 -8.60 -7.26
CA GLY A 167 23.13 -7.74 -8.46
C GLY A 167 23.10 -6.23 -8.28
N GLY A 168 23.47 -5.67 -7.12
CA GLY A 168 23.49 -4.21 -6.93
C GLY A 168 22.11 -3.52 -6.95
N ARG A 169 21.01 -4.29 -6.97
CA ARG A 169 19.64 -3.77 -6.88
C ARG A 169 19.40 -3.22 -5.48
N ARG A 170 19.03 -1.94 -5.38
CA ARG A 170 18.73 -1.28 -4.10
C ARG A 170 17.30 -0.77 -4.14
N VAL A 171 16.48 -1.25 -3.21
CA VAL A 171 15.11 -0.79 -3.00
C VAL A 171 15.04 -0.11 -1.64
N THR A 172 14.45 1.08 -1.61
CA THR A 172 14.19 1.85 -0.38
C THR A 172 12.81 2.46 -0.49
N GLY A 173 12.11 2.59 0.62
CA GLY A 173 10.79 3.19 0.60
C GLY A 173 10.39 3.76 1.94
N THR A 174 9.38 4.62 1.91
CA THR A 174 8.78 5.24 3.08
C THR A 174 7.28 5.17 3.00
N VAL A 175 6.62 5.10 4.15
CA VAL A 175 5.18 5.22 4.26
C VAL A 175 4.82 6.31 5.25
N THR A 176 3.78 7.07 4.93
CA THR A 176 3.18 8.06 5.84
C THR A 176 1.66 8.02 5.67
N GLY A 177 0.91 8.30 6.73
CA GLY A 177 -0.54 8.33 6.62
C GLY A 177 -1.24 8.73 7.90
N ALA A 178 -2.56 8.75 7.80
CA ALA A 178 -3.46 8.99 8.91
C ALA A 178 -4.68 8.05 8.79
N VAL A 179 -5.20 7.68 9.94
CA VAL A 179 -6.35 6.78 10.12
C VAL A 179 -7.29 7.41 11.13
N ARG A 180 -8.59 7.30 10.84
CA ARG A 180 -9.67 7.67 11.75
C ARG A 180 -10.50 6.46 12.12
N LEU A 181 -10.62 6.18 13.40
CA LEU A 181 -11.37 5.04 13.93
C LEU A 181 -12.57 5.51 14.78
N ASP A 182 -13.73 4.87 14.59
CA ASP A 182 -14.87 5.02 15.51
C ASP A 182 -14.76 3.95 16.59
N ARG A 183 -14.43 4.37 17.82
CA ARG A 183 -14.19 3.47 18.96
C ARG A 183 -15.44 2.78 19.46
N ARG A 184 -16.62 3.36 19.23
CA ARG A 184 -17.89 2.71 19.60
C ARG A 184 -18.19 1.56 18.64
N ARG A 185 -17.82 1.73 17.37
CA ARG A 185 -18.05 0.72 16.35
C ARG A 185 -16.93 -0.31 16.29
N GLY A 186 -15.72 0.06 16.69
CA GLY A 186 -14.55 -0.82 16.73
C GLY A 186 -13.84 -0.99 15.39
N TRP A 187 -14.12 -0.14 14.39
CA TRP A 187 -13.50 -0.21 13.07
C TRP A 187 -13.17 1.17 12.49
N LEU A 188 -12.30 1.13 11.48
CA LEU A 188 -11.80 2.27 10.73
C LEU A 188 -12.93 2.92 9.94
N THR A 189 -12.99 4.26 9.94
CA THR A 189 -13.99 5.05 9.20
C THR A 189 -13.39 5.79 8.01
N ASP A 190 -12.12 6.14 8.11
CA ASP A 190 -11.36 6.83 7.07
C ASP A 190 -9.89 6.46 7.22
N SER A 191 -9.19 6.28 6.11
CA SER A 191 -7.74 6.25 6.08
C SER A 191 -7.19 6.83 4.81
N ARG A 192 -6.03 7.45 4.96
CA ARG A 192 -5.23 7.97 3.88
C ARG A 192 -3.78 7.66 4.15
N PHE A 193 -3.13 7.01 3.19
CA PHE A 193 -1.69 6.80 3.27
C PHE A 193 -1.02 7.00 1.93
N THR A 194 0.27 7.29 1.99
CA THR A 194 1.14 7.48 0.85
C THR A 194 2.39 6.64 1.07
N ILE A 195 2.69 5.80 0.10
CA ILE A 195 3.90 5.00 0.02
C ILE A 195 4.72 5.55 -1.12
N VAL A 196 6.00 5.83 -0.85
CA VAL A 196 6.97 6.22 -1.87
C VAL A 196 8.07 5.17 -1.88
N MET A 197 8.26 4.53 -3.02
CA MET A 197 9.28 3.52 -3.25
C MET A 197 10.28 4.03 -4.27
N HIS A 198 11.55 3.78 -4.02
CA HIS A 198 12.67 4.04 -4.91
C HIS A 198 13.41 2.74 -5.14
N SER A 199 13.62 2.38 -6.41
CA SER A 199 14.37 1.20 -6.81
C SER A 199 15.41 1.61 -7.83
N ARG A 200 16.66 1.15 -7.66
CA ARG A 200 17.68 1.21 -8.70
C ARG A 200 17.82 -0.17 -9.32
N LEU A 201 17.48 -0.27 -10.60
CA LEU A 201 17.70 -1.46 -11.39
C LEU A 201 19.12 -1.43 -11.97
N PRO A 202 19.86 -2.55 -11.92
CA PRO A 202 21.16 -2.63 -12.57
C PRO A 202 21.01 -2.40 -14.08
N ALA A 203 22.10 -1.96 -14.71
CA ALA A 203 22.12 -1.76 -16.15
C ALA A 203 21.73 -3.04 -16.89
N ASP A 204 20.76 -2.95 -17.78
CA ASP A 204 20.41 -4.05 -18.67
C ASP A 204 21.58 -4.25 -19.67
N PRO A 205 22.13 -5.47 -19.82
CA PRO A 205 23.22 -5.73 -20.75
C PRO A 205 22.92 -5.33 -22.20
N ALA A 206 21.64 -5.22 -22.59
CA ALA A 206 21.22 -4.76 -23.92
C ALA A 206 21.23 -3.22 -24.08
N THR A 207 20.97 -2.47 -23.01
CA THR A 207 20.86 -0.99 -23.07
C THR A 207 22.03 -0.27 -22.40
N GLY A 208 22.84 -0.98 -21.62
CA GLY A 208 24.02 -0.48 -20.93
C GLY A 208 23.75 0.59 -19.86
N SER A 209 22.50 0.94 -19.57
CA SER A 209 22.13 2.05 -18.69
C SER A 209 21.35 1.56 -17.47
N ALA A 210 21.79 1.96 -16.28
CA ALA A 210 21.04 1.73 -15.05
C ALA A 210 19.73 2.53 -15.08
N MET A 211 18.70 2.03 -14.40
CA MET A 211 17.38 2.69 -14.34
C MET A 211 17.02 3.00 -12.88
N ASP A 212 16.69 4.26 -12.62
CA ASP A 212 16.17 4.71 -11.33
C ASP A 212 14.64 4.82 -11.43
N PHE A 213 13.94 4.01 -10.64
CA PHE A 213 12.48 3.92 -10.62
C PHE A 213 11.93 4.51 -9.33
N GLU A 214 10.97 5.44 -9.45
CA GLU A 214 10.19 5.97 -8.32
C GLU A 214 8.71 5.59 -8.48
N MET A 215 8.13 4.98 -7.47
CA MET A 215 6.69 4.70 -7.39
C MET A 215 6.09 5.46 -6.21
N ARG A 216 5.06 6.25 -6.47
CA ARG A 216 4.23 6.87 -5.42
C ARG A 216 2.83 6.31 -5.45
N ILE A 217 2.45 5.61 -4.40
CA ILE A 217 1.10 5.06 -4.21
C ILE A 217 0.40 5.93 -3.17
N THR A 218 -0.77 6.47 -3.52
CA THR A 218 -1.66 7.16 -2.58
C THR A 218 -2.97 6.38 -2.51
N GLN A 219 -3.35 5.97 -1.31
CA GLN A 219 -4.60 5.28 -1.08
C GLN A 219 -5.51 6.13 -0.19
N HIS A 220 -6.77 6.21 -0.60
CA HIS A 220 -7.87 6.79 0.14
C HIS A 220 -8.92 5.72 0.34
N LEU A 221 -9.28 5.49 1.59
CA LEU A 221 -10.28 4.50 1.98
C LEU A 221 -11.25 5.14 2.95
N TYR A 222 -12.54 5.08 2.66
CA TYR A 222 -13.56 5.45 3.61
C TYR A 222 -14.49 4.26 3.87
N ALA A 223 -15.10 4.25 5.04
CA ALA A 223 -15.84 3.11 5.52
C ALA A 223 -17.29 3.51 5.80
N MET A 224 -18.23 2.77 5.22
CA MET A 224 -19.67 3.02 5.29
C MET A 224 -20.40 1.86 5.95
N ASP A 225 -21.43 2.19 6.72
CA ASP A 225 -22.38 1.18 7.17
C ASP A 225 -23.16 0.65 5.96
N LYS A 226 -23.57 -0.62 6.04
CA LYS A 226 -24.63 -1.12 5.17
C LYS A 226 -25.84 -0.22 5.36
N ARG A 227 -26.30 0.43 4.28
CA ARG A 227 -27.58 1.14 4.31
C ARG A 227 -28.67 0.12 4.69
N PRO A 228 -29.57 0.42 5.63
CA PRO A 228 -30.75 -0.41 5.82
C PRO A 228 -31.47 -0.42 4.47
N GLY A 229 -31.58 -1.61 3.87
CA GLY A 229 -32.28 -1.75 2.59
C GLY A 229 -33.71 -1.27 2.77
N GLY A 230 -34.13 -0.29 1.96
CA GLY A 230 -35.54 -0.15 1.64
C GLY A 230 -35.98 -1.46 1.01
N GLY A 231 -36.97 -2.09 1.63
CA GLY A 231 -37.65 -3.26 1.06
C GLY A 231 -38.45 -2.90 -0.18
#